data_AF-A0A8T9S6L4-F1
#
_entry.id   AF-A0A8T9S6L4-F1
#
_cell.length_a   1.000
_cell.length_b   1.000
_cell.length_c   1.000
_cell.angle_alpha   90.00
_cell.angle_beta   90.00
_cell.angle_gamma   90.00
#
_symmetry.space_group_name_H-M   'P 1'
#
loop_
_entity.id
_entity.type
_entity.pdbx_description
1 polymer ?
#
loop_
_entity_poly.entity_id
_entity_poly.type
_entity_poly.pdbx_seq_one_letter_code
_entity_poly.pdbx_strand_id
1 'polypeptide(L)'
;MRVKYLFSLSLLAGLSAASGLAGCTEKTDVSPEAPCGTTATVRLCLGNTLMCPTEHTTLVLADGTRLHPSGPLWQAYLPQQSNGATLRIGYTRGATLPAGDIADVEATITCLEYPVMRCGTPSPGGW
;
A
#
# COMPACT_ATOMS: atom_id res chain seq x y z
N MET A 1 42.25 42.67 25.25
CA MET A 1 40.88 42.70 25.79
C MET A 1 40.56 41.33 26.40
N ARG A 2 39.91 41.32 27.56
CA ARG A 2 39.72 40.21 28.51
C ARG A 2 38.71 39.18 27.98
N VAL A 3 39.09 37.89 27.92
CA VAL A 3 38.63 36.77 28.79
C VAL A 3 37.16 36.83 29.20
N LYS A 4 36.37 35.80 28.81
CA LYS A 4 35.36 35.08 29.62
C LYS A 4 34.42 34.23 28.73
N TYR A 5 34.53 32.90 28.78
CA TYR A 5 33.43 31.94 28.62
C TYR A 5 33.87 30.65 29.34
N LEU A 6 33.78 30.63 30.67
CA LEU A 6 32.69 30.00 31.44
C LEU A 6 32.55 28.50 31.14
N PHE A 7 33.37 27.75 31.88
CA PHE A 7 33.15 26.38 32.34
C PHE A 7 31.75 26.25 32.95
N SER A 8 30.98 25.25 32.51
CA SER A 8 29.89 24.68 33.29
C SER A 8 29.88 23.17 33.11
N LEU A 9 30.60 22.49 34.01
CA LEU A 9 30.35 21.09 34.37
C LEU A 9 29.03 21.04 35.15
N SER A 10 28.07 20.24 34.72
CA SER A 10 27.02 19.73 35.60
C SER A 10 26.85 18.23 35.36
N LEU A 11 27.58 17.48 36.17
CA LEU A 11 27.36 16.08 36.48
C LEU A 11 26.12 16.00 37.39
N LEU A 12 25.08 15.26 37.04
CA LEU A 12 24.09 14.78 38.00
C LEU A 12 23.56 13.43 37.54
N ALA A 13 24.13 12.40 38.17
CA ALA A 13 23.60 11.06 38.22
C ALA A 13 22.29 11.05 39.03
N GLY A 14 21.25 10.42 38.49
CA GLY A 14 19.98 10.18 39.15
C GLY A 14 19.53 8.75 38.89
N LEU A 15 19.34 8.02 39.99
CA LEU A 15 19.30 6.57 40.13
C LEU A 15 17.94 5.94 39.73
N SER A 16 18.06 4.78 39.10
CA SER A 16 17.19 3.61 38.93
C SER A 16 15.83 3.48 39.65
N ALA A 17 14.86 3.01 38.84
CA ALA A 17 13.93 1.90 39.07
C ALA A 17 12.82 1.99 40.13
N ALA A 18 11.57 2.03 39.65
CA ALA A 18 10.46 1.34 40.29
C ALA A 18 9.62 0.64 39.21
N SER A 19 9.72 -0.69 39.20
CA SER A 19 9.05 -1.62 38.32
C SER A 19 7.55 -1.67 38.61
N GLY A 20 6.75 -0.99 37.80
CA GLY A 20 5.32 -1.22 37.71
C GLY A 20 5.03 -2.41 36.80
N LEU A 21 5.08 -3.62 37.35
CA LEU A 21 4.54 -4.83 36.71
C LEU A 21 3.02 -4.78 36.80
N ALA A 22 2.37 -4.21 35.80
CA ALA A 22 0.94 -4.39 35.57
C ALA A 22 0.68 -4.47 34.06
N GLY A 23 0.53 -5.70 33.58
CA GLY A 23 -0.20 -6.02 32.36
C GLY A 23 0.41 -5.52 31.04
N CYS A 24 1.53 -6.11 30.61
CA CYS A 24 1.70 -6.31 29.17
C CYS A 24 0.67 -7.37 28.76
N THR A 25 -0.56 -6.92 28.47
CA THR A 25 -1.48 -7.71 27.64
C THR A 25 -0.67 -8.08 26.41
N GLU A 26 -0.50 -9.38 26.22
CA GLU A 26 0.12 -10.01 25.08
C GLU A 26 -0.26 -9.22 23.83
N LYS A 27 0.70 -8.48 23.29
CA LYS A 27 0.53 -7.81 22.01
C LYS A 27 0.46 -8.95 21.01
N THR A 28 -0.76 -9.36 20.69
CA THR A 28 -1.02 -10.28 19.58
C THR A 28 -0.20 -9.74 18.43
N ASP A 29 0.72 -10.55 17.93
CA ASP A 29 1.49 -10.23 16.75
C ASP A 29 0.47 -10.18 15.61
N VAL A 30 -0.11 -8.99 15.40
CA VAL A 30 -0.97 -8.72 14.26
C VAL A 30 0.01 -8.70 13.10
N SER A 31 0.27 -9.89 12.56
CA SER A 31 1.03 -10.08 11.32
C SER A 31 0.55 -9.02 10.34
N PRO A 32 1.46 -8.20 9.78
CA PRO A 32 1.06 -7.01 9.05
C PRO A 32 0.10 -7.39 7.93
N GLU A 33 -0.99 -6.63 7.87
CA GLU A 33 -1.84 -6.44 6.70
C GLU A 33 -0.97 -6.55 5.45
N ALA A 34 -1.27 -7.49 4.55
CA ALA A 34 -0.36 -7.90 3.47
C ALA A 34 0.33 -6.69 2.83
N PRO A 35 1.69 -6.66 2.76
CA PRO A 35 2.41 -5.47 2.34
C PRO A 35 1.97 -5.04 0.93
N CYS A 36 1.86 -3.71 0.71
CA CYS A 36 1.73 -3.12 -0.63
C CYS A 36 2.99 -3.43 -1.46
N GLY A 37 3.08 -4.64 -1.98
CA GLY A 37 4.29 -5.18 -2.60
C GLY A 37 4.06 -5.80 -3.97
N THR A 38 2.81 -6.13 -4.30
CA THR A 38 2.50 -6.80 -5.56
C THR A 38 2.21 -5.78 -6.63
N THR A 39 3.01 -5.78 -7.70
CA THR A 39 2.73 -4.95 -8.87
C THR A 39 1.54 -5.53 -9.64
N ALA A 40 0.54 -4.70 -9.91
CA ALA A 40 -0.61 -5.06 -10.72
C ALA A 40 -0.95 -3.95 -11.72
N THR A 41 -1.47 -4.31 -12.89
CA THR A 41 -1.88 -3.37 -13.93
C THR A 41 -3.39 -3.34 -14.06
N VAL A 42 -3.98 -2.15 -14.01
CA VAL A 42 -5.41 -1.93 -14.22
C VAL A 42 -5.76 -2.23 -15.68
N ARG A 43 -6.71 -3.13 -15.89
CA ARG A 43 -7.32 -3.38 -17.21
C ARG A 43 -8.79 -3.03 -17.13
N LEU A 44 -9.15 -1.97 -17.83
CA LEU A 44 -10.54 -1.59 -18.02
C LEU A 44 -11.07 -2.36 -19.21
N CYS A 45 -12.14 -3.12 -19.00
CA CYS A 45 -13.03 -3.47 -20.08
C CYS A 45 -14.14 -2.44 -20.14
N LEU A 46 -13.95 -1.47 -21.03
CA LEU A 46 -14.99 -0.53 -21.39
C LEU A 46 -16.06 -1.38 -22.10
N GLY A 47 -17.25 -1.45 -21.51
CA GLY A 47 -18.36 -2.24 -22.06
C GLY A 47 -18.70 -1.85 -23.49
N ASN A 48 -19.64 -2.56 -24.11
CA ASN A 48 -20.10 -2.37 -25.50
C ASN A 48 -19.23 -3.05 -26.58
N THR A 49 -18.44 -4.05 -26.20
CA THR A 49 -17.82 -4.97 -27.18
C THR A 49 -18.33 -6.39 -26.95
N LEU A 50 -18.33 -7.23 -28.00
CA LEU A 50 -18.70 -8.66 -27.91
C LEU A 50 -17.89 -9.42 -26.84
N MET A 51 -16.70 -8.92 -26.51
CA MET A 51 -15.79 -9.51 -25.53
C MET A 51 -16.04 -9.00 -24.10
N CYS A 52 -16.76 -7.88 -23.94
CA CYS A 52 -17.09 -7.27 -22.65
C CYS A 52 -18.46 -6.57 -22.70
N PRO A 53 -19.53 -7.30 -22.36
CA PRO A 53 -20.90 -6.75 -22.40
C PRO A 53 -21.16 -5.71 -21.30
N THR A 54 -20.33 -5.67 -20.27
CA THR A 54 -20.47 -4.83 -19.07
C THR A 54 -19.14 -4.17 -18.72
N GLU A 55 -19.20 -2.98 -18.13
CA GLU A 55 -18.00 -2.30 -17.63
C GLU A 55 -17.41 -3.08 -16.47
N HIS A 56 -16.17 -3.53 -16.65
CA HIS A 56 -15.45 -4.27 -15.62
C HIS A 56 -14.01 -3.81 -15.53
N THR A 57 -13.46 -3.92 -14.32
CA THR A 57 -12.04 -3.65 -14.08
C THR A 57 -11.39 -4.87 -13.48
N THR A 58 -10.26 -5.28 -14.05
CA THR A 58 -9.43 -6.35 -13.52
C THR A 58 -8.04 -5.81 -13.18
N LEU A 59 -7.36 -6.49 -12.25
CA LEU A 59 -5.95 -6.22 -11.96
C LEU A 59 -5.12 -7.39 -12.48
N VAL A 60 -4.19 -7.10 -13.39
CA VAL A 60 -3.32 -8.11 -13.99
C VAL A 60 -1.98 -8.10 -13.27
N LEU A 61 -1.63 -9.23 -12.66
CA LEU A 61 -0.35 -9.43 -11.99
C LEU A 61 0.78 -9.66 -13.00
N ALA A 62 2.02 -9.60 -12.53
CA ALA A 62 3.21 -9.80 -13.36
C ALA A 62 3.28 -11.21 -14.00
N ASP A 63 2.67 -12.22 -13.36
CA ASP A 63 2.59 -13.59 -13.87
C ASP A 63 1.43 -13.80 -14.87
N GLY A 64 0.64 -12.75 -15.14
CA GLY A 64 -0.53 -12.78 -16.02
C GLY A 64 -1.84 -13.13 -15.33
N THR A 65 -1.83 -13.47 -14.03
CA THR A 65 -3.05 -13.73 -13.26
C THR A 65 -3.94 -12.48 -13.24
N ARG A 66 -5.24 -12.66 -13.54
CA ARG A 66 -6.24 -11.60 -13.52
C ARG A 66 -7.06 -11.70 -12.25
N LEU A 67 -7.03 -10.63 -11.46
CA LEU A 67 -7.81 -10.52 -10.24
C LEU A 67 -9.10 -9.74 -10.52
N HIS A 68 -10.19 -10.15 -9.88
CA HIS A 68 -11.42 -9.39 -9.71
C HIS A 68 -11.34 -8.62 -8.39
N PRO A 69 -10.91 -7.34 -8.39
CA PRO A 69 -10.67 -6.58 -7.18
C PRO A 69 -11.96 -6.14 -6.50
N SER A 70 -11.96 -6.20 -5.17
CA SER A 70 -13.08 -5.79 -4.31
C SER A 70 -12.57 -5.15 -3.02
N GLY A 71 -13.51 -4.70 -2.19
CA GLY A 71 -13.22 -4.08 -0.89
C GLY A 71 -13.24 -2.55 -0.91
N PRO A 72 -13.22 -1.92 0.28
CA PRO A 72 -13.43 -0.47 0.42
C PRO A 72 -12.32 0.37 -0.21
N LEU A 73 -11.05 -0.07 -0.12
CA LEU A 73 -9.92 0.63 -0.75
C LEU A 73 -10.04 0.64 -2.27
N TRP A 74 -10.47 -0.48 -2.86
CA TRP A 74 -10.71 -0.56 -4.29
C TRP A 74 -11.88 0.33 -4.72
N GLN A 75 -12.99 0.30 -3.99
CA GLN A 75 -14.15 1.16 -4.27
C GLN A 75 -13.80 2.65 -4.23
N ALA A 76 -12.96 3.07 -3.28
CA ALA A 76 -12.47 4.45 -3.21
C ALA A 76 -11.55 4.83 -4.39
N TYR A 77 -10.85 3.86 -4.98
CA TYR A 77 -9.98 4.05 -6.14
C TYR A 77 -10.74 4.10 -7.48
N LEU A 78 -11.92 3.49 -7.60
CA LEU A 78 -12.69 3.40 -8.85
C LEU A 78 -12.79 4.71 -9.65
N PRO A 79 -13.07 5.89 -9.05
CA PRO A 79 -13.17 7.14 -9.81
C PRO A 79 -11.85 7.62 -10.44
N GLN A 80 -10.72 7.10 -9.97
CA GLN A 80 -9.37 7.49 -10.37
C GLN A 80 -8.70 6.46 -11.29
N GLN A 81 -9.41 5.37 -11.61
CA GLN A 81 -8.85 4.30 -12.41
C GLN A 81 -8.54 4.75 -13.83
N SER A 82 -7.44 4.23 -14.38
CA SER A 82 -7.05 4.46 -15.75
C SER A 82 -6.55 3.15 -16.36
N ASN A 83 -6.95 2.86 -17.58
CA ASN A 83 -6.51 1.65 -18.26
C ASN A 83 -4.99 1.67 -18.44
N GLY A 84 -4.32 0.57 -18.06
CA GLY A 84 -2.86 0.44 -18.09
C GLY A 84 -2.15 1.07 -16.89
N ALA A 85 -2.86 1.68 -15.92
CA ALA A 85 -2.23 2.17 -14.71
C ALA A 85 -1.58 1.03 -13.93
N THR A 86 -0.31 1.21 -13.54
CA THR A 86 0.41 0.25 -12.70
C THR A 86 0.27 0.67 -11.25
N LEU A 87 -0.15 -0.26 -10.39
CA LEU A 87 -0.35 -0.08 -8.96
C LEU A 87 0.55 -1.04 -8.19
N ARG A 88 0.87 -0.68 -6.95
CA ARG A 88 1.36 -1.62 -5.95
C ARG A 88 0.21 -1.95 -5.01
N ILE A 89 -0.10 -3.22 -4.86
CA ILE A 89 -1.25 -3.69 -4.06
C ILE A 89 -0.82 -4.72 -3.02
N GLY A 90 -1.57 -4.74 -1.92
CA GLY A 90 -1.72 -5.90 -1.05
C GLY A 90 -3.14 -6.44 -1.23
N TYR A 91 -3.31 -7.77 -1.21
CA TYR A 91 -4.63 -8.37 -1.39
C TYR A 91 -4.74 -9.72 -0.70
N THR A 92 -5.96 -10.07 -0.30
CA THR A 92 -6.34 -11.42 0.10
C THR A 92 -6.96 -12.14 -1.09
N ARG A 93 -6.41 -13.30 -1.44
CA ARG A 93 -6.93 -14.15 -2.52
C ARG A 93 -8.25 -14.79 -2.09
N GLY A 94 -9.28 -14.63 -2.92
CA GLY A 94 -10.60 -15.25 -2.75
C GLY A 94 -10.75 -16.52 -3.60
N ALA A 95 -11.99 -16.79 -4.01
CA ALA A 95 -12.32 -17.97 -4.83
C ALA A 95 -11.72 -17.86 -6.24
N THR A 96 -11.38 -19.02 -6.83
CA THR A 96 -11.05 -19.10 -8.26
C THR A 96 -12.35 -19.01 -9.06
N LEU A 97 -12.36 -18.19 -10.10
CA LEU A 97 -13.54 -17.97 -10.94
C LEU A 97 -13.63 -19.04 -12.04
N PRO A 98 -14.85 -19.32 -12.55
CA PRO A 98 -15.04 -20.29 -13.63
C PRO A 98 -14.28 -19.94 -14.91
N ALA A 99 -13.93 -20.96 -15.70
CA ALA A 99 -13.33 -20.74 -17.00
C ALA A 99 -14.26 -19.93 -17.92
N GLY A 100 -13.70 -18.91 -18.57
CA GLY A 100 -14.45 -17.97 -19.42
C GLY A 100 -14.84 -16.68 -18.71
N ASP A 101 -14.61 -16.57 -17.40
CA ASP A 101 -14.68 -15.30 -16.69
C ASP A 101 -13.55 -14.35 -17.14
N ILE A 102 -13.77 -13.05 -16.95
CA ILE A 102 -12.82 -11.99 -17.28
C ILE A 102 -11.62 -11.97 -16.32
N ALA A 103 -11.80 -12.52 -15.12
CA ALA A 103 -10.79 -12.67 -14.09
C ALA A 103 -10.63 -14.14 -13.73
N ASP A 104 -9.45 -14.50 -13.22
CA ASP A 104 -9.16 -15.87 -12.82
C ASP A 104 -9.50 -16.10 -11.33
N VAL A 105 -9.48 -15.03 -10.52
CA VAL A 105 -9.65 -15.12 -9.06
C VAL A 105 -10.29 -13.87 -8.49
N GLU A 106 -11.13 -14.02 -7.47
CA GLU A 106 -11.53 -12.90 -6.61
C GLU A 106 -10.35 -12.41 -5.75
N ALA A 107 -10.30 -11.10 -5.49
CA ALA A 107 -9.32 -10.53 -4.58
C ALA A 107 -9.92 -9.36 -3.79
N THR A 108 -9.75 -9.37 -2.47
CA THR A 108 -10.06 -8.22 -1.62
C THR A 108 -8.79 -7.40 -1.46
N ILE A 109 -8.81 -6.15 -1.92
CA ILE A 109 -7.65 -5.25 -1.82
C ILE A 109 -7.51 -4.78 -0.37
N THR A 110 -6.38 -5.13 0.24
CA THR A 110 -6.03 -4.76 1.63
C THR A 110 -5.07 -3.58 1.69
N CYS A 111 -4.38 -3.29 0.58
CA CYS A 111 -3.46 -2.17 0.48
C CYS A 111 -3.40 -1.69 -0.99
N LEU A 112 -3.36 -0.38 -1.23
CA LEU A 112 -3.30 0.20 -2.57
C LEU A 112 -2.40 1.43 -2.60
N GLU A 113 -1.31 1.35 -3.35
CA GLU A 113 -0.35 2.39 -3.64
C GLU A 113 -0.38 2.68 -5.15
N TYR A 114 -0.75 3.89 -5.52
CA TYR A 114 -0.64 4.37 -6.90
C TYR A 114 0.62 5.23 -7.04
N PRO A 115 1.36 5.12 -8.17
CA PRO A 115 2.49 5.98 -8.43
C PRO A 115 1.97 7.42 -8.51
N VAL A 116 2.34 8.22 -7.52
CA VAL A 116 2.14 9.67 -7.59
C VAL A 116 3.00 10.15 -8.75
N MET A 117 2.38 10.47 -9.89
CA MET A 117 3.03 11.29 -10.90
C MET A 117 3.31 12.64 -10.25
N ARG A 118 4.51 12.81 -9.69
CA ARG A 118 4.97 14.11 -9.23
C ARG A 118 5.15 14.96 -10.48
N CYS A 119 4.17 15.82 -10.75
CA CYS A 119 4.38 16.95 -11.66
C CYS A 119 5.41 17.87 -11.01
N GLY A 120 6.66 17.73 -11.43
CA GLY A 120 7.77 18.58 -11.02
C GLY A 120 8.97 18.24 -11.89
N THR A 121 9.50 19.22 -12.60
CA THR A 121 10.82 19.10 -13.22
C THR A 121 11.84 18.72 -12.14
N PRO A 122 12.77 17.77 -12.39
CA PRO A 122 13.91 17.59 -11.51
C PRO A 122 14.59 18.96 -11.37
N SER A 123 14.68 19.48 -10.14
CA SER A 123 15.48 20.67 -9.90
C SER A 123 16.93 20.30 -10.21
N PRO A 124 17.62 21.02 -11.10
CA PRO A 124 19.02 20.74 -11.38
C PRO A 124 19.84 21.17 -10.17
N GLY A 125 20.28 20.22 -9.34
CA GLY A 125 21.23 20.50 -8.26
C GLY A 125 21.23 19.62 -7.02
N GLY A 126 20.71 18.39 -7.04
CA GLY A 126 20.73 17.50 -5.87
C GLY A 126 21.58 16.25 -6.11
N TRP A 127 22.90 16.36 -5.95
CA TRP A 127 23.79 15.26 -5.60
C TRP A 127 24.43 15.59 -4.26
#